data_AF-A0A1M2URL0-F1
#
_entry.id   AF-A0A1M2URL0-F1
#
_cell.length_a   1.000
_cell.length_b   1.000
_cell.length_c   1.000
_cell.angle_alpha   90.00
_cell.angle_beta   90.00
_cell.angle_gamma   90.00
#
_symmetry.space_group_name_H-M   'P 1'
#
loop_
_entity.id
_entity.type
_entity.pdbx_description
1 polymer ?
#
loop_
_entity_poly.entity_id
_entity_poly.type
_entity_poly.pdbx_seq_one_letter_code
_entity_poly.pdbx_strand_id
1 'polypeptide(L)'
;MNRAEKEMLKKRIAEREGLSQEECRKLDELNKLVHDVHYELFPEEYDAMMDSIADANDRRRGINPMSLDYTEKVNARRKARGVPPLGANGLPADDSSWDVARVEASRRLG
;
A
#
# COMPACT_ATOMS: atom_id res chain seq x y z
N MET A 1 0.27 25.98 -5.57
CA MET A 1 -0.47 24.78 -5.12
C MET A 1 -1.60 24.45 -6.09
N ASN A 2 -1.60 23.23 -6.65
CA ASN A 2 -2.67 22.70 -7.50
C ASN A 2 -3.90 22.26 -6.65
N ARG A 3 -4.98 21.83 -7.31
CA ARG A 3 -6.22 21.41 -6.62
C ARG A 3 -6.01 20.19 -5.71
N ALA A 4 -5.24 19.20 -6.14
CA ALA A 4 -4.98 18.00 -5.37
C ALA A 4 -4.20 18.31 -4.08
N GLU A 5 -3.18 19.17 -4.19
CA GLU A 5 -2.40 19.63 -3.04
C GLU A 5 -3.26 20.38 -2.02
N LYS A 6 -4.26 21.17 -2.48
CA LYS A 6 -5.21 21.85 -1.58
C LYS A 6 -6.08 20.85 -0.82
N GLU A 7 -6.58 19.82 -1.47
CA GLU A 7 -7.41 18.80 -0.83
C GLU A 7 -6.61 17.94 0.15
N MET A 8 -5.38 17.55 -0.19
CA MET A 8 -4.49 16.84 0.73
C MET A 8 -4.16 17.69 1.97
N LEU A 9 -3.89 18.98 1.79
CA LEU A 9 -3.62 19.87 2.91
C LEU A 9 -4.85 20.03 3.82
N LYS A 10 -6.05 20.20 3.26
CA LYS A 10 -7.29 20.25 4.04
C LYS A 10 -7.50 18.98 4.85
N LYS A 11 -7.31 17.81 4.22
CA LYS A 11 -7.45 16.51 4.90
C LYS A 11 -6.46 16.39 6.06
N ARG A 12 -5.20 16.72 5.83
CA ARG A 12 -4.15 16.71 6.87
C ARG A 12 -4.44 17.67 8.02
N ILE A 13 -5.01 18.85 7.73
CA ILE A 13 -5.42 19.81 8.77
C ILE A 13 -6.58 19.24 9.58
N ALA A 14 -7.60 18.70 8.92
CA ALA A 14 -8.76 18.10 9.59
C ALA A 14 -8.37 16.88 10.46
N GLU A 15 -7.47 16.02 9.97
CA GLU A 15 -6.97 14.85 10.72
C GLU A 15 -6.18 15.24 11.98
N ARG A 16 -5.68 16.47 12.04
CA ARG A 16 -4.86 17.01 13.15
C ARG A 16 -5.64 18.00 14.00
N GLU A 17 -6.86 18.33 13.63
CA GLU A 17 -7.71 19.27 14.36
C GLU A 17 -8.07 18.66 15.72
N GLY A 18 -7.78 19.40 16.80
CA GLY A 18 -8.03 18.93 18.16
C GLY A 18 -6.97 17.97 18.73
N LEU A 19 -5.96 17.57 17.95
CA LEU A 19 -4.83 16.78 18.46
C LEU A 19 -3.77 17.69 19.09
N SER A 20 -3.20 17.23 20.21
CA SER A 20 -1.99 17.80 20.77
C SER A 20 -0.79 17.55 19.84
N GLN A 21 0.31 18.28 20.09
CA GLN A 21 1.56 18.07 19.37
C GLN A 21 2.09 16.63 19.54
N GLU A 22 1.93 16.06 20.73
CA GLU A 22 2.35 14.69 21.03
C GLU A 22 1.53 13.66 20.25
N GLU A 23 0.21 13.84 20.17
CA GLU A 23 -0.68 12.97 19.38
C GLU A 23 -0.39 13.09 17.88
N CYS A 24 -0.13 14.30 17.38
CA CYS A 24 0.31 14.48 16.00
C CYS A 24 1.62 13.73 15.69
N ARG A 25 2.59 13.73 16.63
CA ARG A 25 3.85 12.99 16.47
C ARG A 25 3.62 11.49 16.43
N LYS A 26 2.85 10.95 17.39
CA LYS A 26 2.50 9.53 17.42
C LYS A 26 1.75 9.08 16.17
N LEU A 27 0.86 9.91 15.65
CA LEU A 27 0.16 9.65 14.40
C LEU A 27 1.13 9.61 13.20
N ASP A 28 2.07 10.55 13.13
CA ASP A 28 3.08 10.59 12.06
C ASP A 28 4.03 9.37 12.15
N GLU A 29 4.42 8.95 13.36
CA GLU A 29 5.23 7.74 13.59
C GLU A 29 4.48 6.45 13.21
N LEU A 30 3.22 6.33 13.61
CA LEU A 30 2.36 5.21 13.22
C LEU A 30 2.21 5.14 11.70
N ASN A 31 1.85 6.25 11.05
CA ASN A 31 1.69 6.28 9.60
C ASN A 31 2.98 5.88 8.88
N LYS A 32 4.13 6.37 9.33
CA LYS A 32 5.42 5.96 8.76
C LYS A 32 5.64 4.45 8.91
N LEU A 33 5.39 3.90 10.10
CA LEU A 33 5.56 2.47 10.33
C LEU A 33 4.59 1.61 9.50
N VAL A 34 3.34 2.06 9.30
CA VAL A 34 2.37 1.40 8.42
C VAL A 34 2.93 1.28 7.00
N HIS A 35 3.52 2.35 6.47
CA HIS A 35 4.14 2.32 5.14
C HIS A 35 5.34 1.38 5.08
N ASP A 36 6.22 1.40 6.09
CA ASP A 36 7.39 0.52 6.16
C ASP A 36 6.96 -0.96 6.22
N VAL A 37 5.96 -1.28 7.06
CA VAL A 37 5.40 -2.63 7.19
C VAL A 37 4.71 -3.07 5.90
N HIS A 38 3.98 -2.18 5.23
CA HIS A 38 3.33 -2.51 3.97
C HIS A 38 4.35 -2.89 2.91
N TYR A 39 5.43 -2.10 2.78
CA TYR A 39 6.53 -2.40 1.87
C TYR A 39 7.23 -3.73 2.20
N GLU A 40 7.43 -4.02 3.50
CA GLU A 40 8.03 -5.27 3.96
C GLU A 40 7.16 -6.50 3.64
N LEU A 41 5.85 -6.41 3.87
CA LEU A 41 4.94 -7.56 3.76
C LEU A 41 4.39 -7.78 2.35
N PHE A 42 4.25 -6.70 1.57
CA PHE A 42 3.66 -6.70 0.23
C PHE A 42 4.56 -5.92 -0.76
N PRO A 43 5.85 -6.29 -0.89
CA PRO A 43 6.78 -5.59 -1.78
C PRO A 43 6.32 -5.64 -3.24
N GLU A 44 5.58 -6.68 -3.64
CA GLU A 44 5.07 -6.84 -5.00
C GLU A 44 4.13 -5.70 -5.46
N GLU A 45 3.47 -4.99 -4.53
CA GLU A 45 2.52 -3.92 -4.91
C GLU A 45 3.24 -2.67 -5.44
N TYR A 46 4.56 -2.64 -5.28
CA TYR A 46 5.43 -1.57 -5.76
C TYR A 46 6.16 -1.94 -7.06
N ASP A 47 6.06 -3.19 -7.54
CA ASP A 47 6.76 -3.65 -8.75
C ASP A 47 6.38 -2.79 -9.98
N ALA A 48 5.12 -2.38 -10.06
CA ALA A 48 4.61 -1.53 -11.15
C ALA A 48 5.24 -0.13 -11.19
N MET A 49 5.88 0.34 -10.11
CA MET A 49 6.59 1.63 -10.10
C MET A 49 7.83 1.63 -10.99
N MET A 50 8.37 0.45 -11.28
CA MET A 50 9.55 0.25 -12.12
C MET A 50 9.19 -0.38 -13.47
N ASP A 51 7.90 -0.45 -13.80
CA ASP A 51 7.43 -0.99 -15.09
C ASP A 51 8.04 -0.21 -16.26
N SER A 52 8.41 -0.94 -17.30
CA SER A 52 8.63 -0.32 -18.60
C SER A 52 7.31 0.19 -19.18
N ILE A 53 7.39 1.01 -20.24
CA ILE A 53 6.19 1.45 -20.98
C ILE A 53 5.39 0.23 -21.51
N ALA A 54 6.08 -0.85 -21.89
CA ALA A 54 5.43 -2.07 -22.36
C ALA A 54 4.65 -2.75 -21.23
N ASP A 55 5.30 -2.98 -20.08
CA ASP A 55 4.69 -3.63 -18.92
C ASP A 55 3.47 -2.84 -18.42
N ALA A 56 3.60 -1.52 -18.31
CA ALA A 56 2.50 -0.66 -17.90
C ALA A 56 1.30 -0.74 -18.87
N ASN A 57 1.56 -0.90 -20.17
CA ASN A 57 0.50 -1.06 -21.17
C ASN A 57 -0.15 -2.45 -21.12
N ASP A 58 0.61 -3.50 -20.82
CA ASP A 58 0.07 -4.84 -20.61
C ASP A 58 -0.85 -4.86 -19.38
N ARG A 59 -0.44 -4.25 -18.27
CA ARG A 59 -1.30 -4.11 -17.08
C ARG A 59 -2.61 -3.39 -17.38
N ARG A 60 -2.56 -2.30 -18.18
CA ARG A 60 -3.76 -1.57 -18.62
C ARG A 60 -4.72 -2.42 -19.45
N ARG A 61 -4.19 -3.44 -20.14
CA ARG A 61 -4.98 -4.42 -20.92
C ARG A 61 -5.45 -5.61 -20.07
N GLY A 62 -5.16 -5.61 -18.77
CA GLY A 62 -5.51 -6.74 -17.89
C GLY A 62 -4.53 -7.91 -17.97
N ILE A 63 -3.32 -7.69 -18.49
CA ILE A 63 -2.27 -8.69 -18.64
C ILE A 63 -1.20 -8.43 -17.57
N ASN A 64 -0.90 -9.44 -16.75
CA ASN A 64 0.16 -9.35 -15.76
C ASN A 64 1.52 -9.60 -16.44
N PRO A 65 2.45 -8.63 -16.47
CA PRO A 65 3.79 -8.80 -17.07
C PRO A 65 4.70 -9.68 -16.21
N MET A 66 4.34 -9.95 -14.95
CA MET A 66 5.13 -10.77 -14.04
C MET A 66 5.05 -12.26 -14.39
N SER A 67 6.12 -13.00 -14.10
CA SER A 67 6.14 -14.44 -14.35
C SER A 67 5.10 -15.19 -13.49
N LEU A 68 4.63 -16.32 -14.00
CA LEU A 68 3.67 -17.19 -13.30
C LEU A 68 4.26 -17.66 -11.96
N ASP A 69 5.48 -18.20 -11.96
CA ASP A 69 6.16 -18.68 -10.75
C ASP A 69 6.27 -17.60 -9.65
N TYR A 70 6.55 -16.34 -10.04
CA TYR A 70 6.62 -15.25 -9.08
C TYR A 70 5.23 -14.90 -8.54
N THR A 71 4.25 -14.78 -9.43
CA THR A 71 2.85 -14.46 -9.08
C THR A 71 2.25 -15.53 -8.17
N GLU A 72 2.54 -16.81 -8.38
CA GLU A 72 2.09 -17.91 -7.52
C GLU A 72 2.69 -17.80 -6.11
N LYS A 73 4.00 -17.55 -6.00
CA LYS A 73 4.67 -17.35 -4.70
C LYS A 73 4.10 -16.16 -3.95
N VAL A 74 3.89 -15.04 -4.64
CA VAL A 74 3.26 -13.83 -4.10
C VAL A 74 1.84 -14.15 -3.61
N ASN A 75 1.00 -14.75 -4.44
CA ASN A 75 -0.38 -15.06 -4.10
C ASN A 75 -0.48 -16.04 -2.92
N ALA A 76 0.46 -16.98 -2.79
CA ALA A 76 0.55 -17.83 -1.60
C ALA A 76 0.86 -17.02 -0.33
N ARG A 77 1.79 -16.05 -0.38
CA ARG A 77 2.09 -15.15 0.75
C ARG A 77 0.90 -14.24 1.11
N ARG A 78 0.17 -13.73 0.12
CA ARG A 78 -1.03 -12.91 0.31
C ARG A 78 -2.14 -13.72 0.98
N LYS A 79 -2.42 -14.92 0.46
CA LYS A 79 -3.40 -15.85 1.03
C LYS A 79 -3.09 -16.23 2.47
N ALA A 80 -1.82 -16.50 2.80
CA ALA A 80 -1.40 -16.81 4.17
C ALA A 80 -1.66 -15.66 5.16
N ARG A 81 -1.80 -14.42 4.67
CA ARG A 81 -2.13 -13.21 5.45
C ARG A 81 -3.61 -12.83 5.39
N GLY A 82 -4.45 -13.62 4.73
CA GLY A 82 -5.87 -13.31 4.55
C GLY A 82 -6.16 -12.23 3.50
N VAL A 83 -5.18 -11.90 2.65
CA VAL A 83 -5.30 -10.90 1.58
C VAL A 83 -5.62 -11.61 0.26
N PRO A 84 -6.50 -11.06 -0.60
CA PRO A 84 -6.79 -11.63 -1.92
C PRO A 84 -5.54 -11.76 -2.80
N PRO A 85 -5.54 -12.71 -3.75
CA PRO A 85 -4.49 -12.76 -4.76
C PRO A 85 -4.48 -11.47 -5.61
N LEU A 86 -3.38 -11.24 -6.31
CA LEU A 86 -3.28 -10.18 -7.31
C LEU A 86 -4.33 -10.38 -8.41
N GLY A 87 -4.80 -9.27 -8.96
CA GLY A 87 -5.69 -9.26 -10.12
C GLY A 87 -5.00 -9.74 -11.40
N ALA A 88 -5.77 -9.85 -12.48
CA ALA A 88 -5.28 -10.30 -13.79
C ALA A 88 -4.16 -9.41 -14.38
N ASN A 89 -4.10 -8.14 -13.97
CA ASN A 89 -3.06 -7.17 -14.31
C ASN A 89 -1.86 -7.18 -13.35
N GLY A 90 -1.84 -8.09 -12.36
CA GLY A 90 -0.78 -8.17 -11.36
C GLY A 90 -0.78 -7.02 -10.34
N LEU A 91 -1.90 -6.29 -10.20
CA LEU A 91 -2.09 -5.26 -9.16
C LEU A 91 -2.93 -5.80 -8.00
N PRO A 92 -2.88 -5.20 -6.81
CA PRO A 92 -3.78 -5.54 -5.71
C PRO A 92 -5.26 -5.38 -6.12
N ALA A 93 -6.09 -6.31 -5.67
CA ALA A 93 -7.52 -6.31 -5.97
C ALA A 93 -8.30 -5.30 -5.10
N ASP A 94 -7.79 -5.00 -3.91
CA ASP A 94 -8.36 -4.10 -2.91
C ASP A 94 -7.28 -3.58 -1.95
N ASP A 95 -7.69 -2.82 -0.93
CA ASP A 95 -6.82 -2.21 0.07
C ASP A 95 -6.56 -3.11 1.30
N SER A 96 -6.91 -4.41 1.27
CA SER A 96 -6.80 -5.28 2.45
C SER A 96 -5.35 -5.52 2.91
N SER A 97 -4.36 -5.38 2.01
CA SER A 97 -2.94 -5.36 2.34
C SER A 97 -2.58 -4.23 3.31
N TRP A 98 -3.20 -3.06 3.14
CA TRP A 98 -3.04 -1.92 4.05
C TRP A 98 -3.65 -2.15 5.42
N ASP A 99 -4.77 -2.89 5.51
CA ASP A 99 -5.34 -3.27 6.80
C ASP A 99 -4.40 -4.19 7.58
N VAL A 100 -3.81 -5.17 6.90
CA VAL A 100 -2.78 -6.03 7.50
C VAL A 100 -1.59 -5.21 7.99
N ALA A 101 -1.12 -4.26 7.18
CA ALA A 101 -0.01 -3.38 7.56
C ALA A 101 -0.36 -2.49 8.76
N ARG A 102 -1.58 -1.94 8.84
CA ARG A 102 -2.07 -1.14 9.97
C ARG A 102 -2.11 -1.93 11.27
N VAL A 103 -2.61 -3.17 11.23
CA VAL A 103 -2.69 -4.06 12.39
C VAL A 103 -1.28 -4.41 12.88
N GLU A 104 -0.39 -4.79 11.98
CA GLU A 104 0.98 -5.18 12.33
C GLU A 104 1.81 -3.98 12.81
N ALA A 105 1.66 -2.79 12.20
CA ALA A 105 2.33 -1.57 12.68
C ALA A 105 1.87 -1.19 14.09
N SER A 106 0.57 -1.22 14.36
CA SER A 106 0.02 -0.98 15.71
C SER A 106 0.58 -1.97 16.72
N ARG A 107 0.68 -3.26 16.35
CA ARG A 107 1.27 -4.30 17.20
C ARG A 107 2.76 -4.05 17.49
N ARG A 108 3.53 -3.54 16.51
CA ARG A 108 4.95 -3.22 16.66
C ARG A 108 5.20 -1.98 17.53
N LEU A 109 4.27 -1.03 17.54
CA LEU A 109 4.36 0.20 18.35
C LEU A 109 4.02 -0.03 19.83
N GLY A 110 3.19 -1.02 20.16
CA GLY A 110 2.83 -1.37 21.54
C GLY A 110 1.95 -0.32 22.21
#